data_AF-A0A7H4MIK9-F1
#
_entry.id   AF-A0A7H4MIK9-F1
#
_cell.length_a   1.000
_cell.length_b   1.000
_cell.length_c   1.000
_cell.angle_alpha   90.00
_cell.angle_beta   90.00
_cell.angle_gamma   90.00
#
_symmetry.space_group_name_H-M   'P 1'
#
loop_
_entity.id
_entity.type
_entity.pdbx_description
1 polymer ?
#
loop_
_entity_poly.entity_id
_entity_poly.type
_entity_poly.pdbx_seq_one_letter_code
_entity_poly.pdbx_strand_id
1 'polypeptide(L)'
;MEKRALIDGKAAKPLMPVSHQRQGRAATVWLNPVGRLSFDTSIVSDPGNYGFRLLHPDTRAIIPLTSLNIRYDAVTVSTAADIPAGAILQYAFHGGTTGQSPGRLTGPRGCLRDSQGDIISFTLNSEVIRMDNYCVMFEITL
;
A
#
# COMPACT_ATOMS: atom_id res chain seq x y z
N MET A 1 -12.22 17.92 5.91
CA MET A 1 -12.80 17.11 7.00
C MET A 1 -14.12 16.56 6.49
N GLU A 2 -14.25 15.25 6.32
CA GLU A 2 -15.46 14.65 5.72
C GLU A 2 -16.66 14.77 6.65
N LYS A 3 -17.83 15.09 6.07
CA LYS A 3 -19.10 15.29 6.77
C LYS A 3 -19.55 14.06 7.59
N ARG A 4 -19.04 12.85 7.28
CA ARG A 4 -19.36 11.60 8.00
C ARG A 4 -18.63 11.44 9.34
N ALA A 5 -17.43 12.00 9.49
CA ALA A 5 -16.67 11.88 10.74
C ALA A 5 -17.30 12.63 11.92
N LEU A 6 -18.06 13.71 11.63
CA LEU A 6 -18.75 14.53 12.63
C LEU A 6 -20.10 13.98 13.09
N ILE A 7 -20.72 13.08 12.30
CA ILE A 7 -22.10 12.63 12.53
C ILE A 7 -22.13 11.22 13.15
N ASP A 8 -21.21 10.32 12.75
CA ASP A 8 -21.25 8.90 13.15
C ASP A 8 -20.30 8.54 14.31
N GLY A 9 -19.53 9.50 14.84
CA GLY A 9 -18.54 9.27 15.90
C GLY A 9 -17.40 8.30 15.53
N LYS A 10 -17.39 7.76 14.31
CA LYS A 10 -16.30 6.94 13.78
C LYS A 10 -15.20 7.85 13.25
N ALA A 11 -14.05 7.82 13.93
CA ALA A 11 -12.83 8.46 13.45
C ALA A 11 -12.50 7.96 12.03
N ALA A 12 -12.24 8.89 11.12
CA ALA A 12 -11.73 8.57 9.79
C ALA A 12 -10.38 7.84 9.97
N LYS A 13 -10.30 6.61 9.47
CA LYS A 13 -9.06 5.84 9.47
C LYS A 13 -8.37 6.04 8.13
N PRO A 14 -7.04 6.23 8.10
CA PRO A 14 -6.32 6.21 6.83
C PRO A 14 -6.46 4.82 6.17
N LEU A 15 -6.15 4.74 4.87
CA LEU A 15 -5.99 3.45 4.21
C LEU A 15 -4.79 2.72 4.81
N MET A 16 -5.03 1.58 5.45
CA MET A 16 -4.03 0.81 6.20
C MET A 16 -4.44 -0.68 6.31
N PRO A 17 -3.49 -1.59 6.64
CA PRO A 17 -3.82 -2.98 6.92
C PRO A 17 -4.79 -3.14 8.09
N VAL A 18 -5.71 -4.10 7.97
CA VAL A 18 -6.63 -4.52 9.05
C VAL A 18 -6.44 -5.97 9.47
N SER A 19 -5.93 -6.82 8.58
CA SER A 19 -5.57 -8.21 8.86
C SER A 19 -4.63 -8.74 7.78
N HIS A 20 -4.02 -9.89 8.04
CA HIS A 20 -3.20 -10.59 7.07
C HIS A 20 -3.26 -12.11 7.29
N GLN A 21 -2.89 -12.86 6.27
CA GLN A 21 -2.75 -14.31 6.32
C GLN A 21 -1.60 -14.74 5.41
N ARG A 22 -0.73 -15.60 5.93
CA ARG A 22 0.32 -16.28 5.17
C ARG A 22 -0.10 -17.72 4.88
N GLN A 23 0.10 -18.17 3.65
CA GLN A 23 -0.18 -19.53 3.23
C GLN A 23 0.82 -19.96 2.14
N GLY A 24 1.73 -20.87 2.50
CA GLY A 24 2.77 -21.35 1.59
C GLY A 24 3.55 -20.20 0.97
N ARG A 25 3.47 -20.07 -0.35
CA ARG A 25 4.18 -19.09 -1.18
C ARG A 25 3.48 -17.74 -1.33
N ALA A 26 2.40 -17.51 -0.59
CA ALA A 26 1.62 -16.28 -0.68
C ALA A 26 1.30 -15.71 0.69
N ALA A 27 1.17 -14.39 0.76
CA ALA A 27 0.54 -13.72 1.88
C ALA A 27 -0.46 -12.69 1.38
N THR A 28 -1.64 -12.69 1.97
CA THR A 28 -2.71 -11.74 1.69
C THR A 28 -2.80 -10.75 2.83
N VAL A 29 -2.88 -9.46 2.49
CA VAL A 29 -3.11 -8.36 3.43
C VAL A 29 -4.44 -7.73 3.06
N TRP A 30 -5.37 -7.67 4.00
CA TRP A 30 -6.61 -6.93 3.84
C TRP A 30 -6.45 -5.53 4.40
N LEU A 31 -7.00 -4.55 3.69
CA LEU A 31 -6.97 -3.13 4.05
C LEU A 31 -8.40 -2.60 4.22
N ASN A 32 -8.52 -1.34 4.65
CA ASN A 32 -9.80 -0.64 4.82
C ASN A 32 -10.04 0.44 3.74
N PRO A 33 -10.09 0.11 2.43
CA PRO A 33 -10.29 1.11 1.40
C PRO A 33 -11.67 1.76 1.45
N VAL A 34 -11.75 3.00 0.98
CA VAL A 34 -13.00 3.53 0.44
C VAL A 34 -13.13 3.02 -1.00
N GLY A 35 -14.05 2.07 -1.21
CA GLY A 35 -14.25 1.43 -2.51
C GLY A 35 -13.27 0.28 -2.75
N ARG A 36 -12.46 0.35 -3.81
CA ARG A 36 -11.50 -0.69 -4.21
C ARG A 36 -10.07 -0.20 -4.17
N LEU A 37 -9.12 -1.10 -3.98
CA LEU A 37 -7.69 -0.80 -4.09
C LEU A 37 -7.24 -0.66 -5.54
N SER A 38 -6.18 0.11 -5.75
CA SER A 38 -5.49 0.24 -7.03
C SER A 38 -4.02 0.61 -6.82
N PHE A 39 -3.14 0.09 -7.68
CA PHE A 39 -1.79 0.61 -7.81
C PHE A 39 -1.80 1.81 -8.77
N ASP A 40 -1.36 2.95 -8.28
CA ASP A 40 -1.25 4.17 -9.07
C ASP A 40 0.21 4.55 -9.27
N THR A 41 0.68 4.33 -10.49
CA THR A 41 2.02 4.72 -10.95
C THR A 41 2.04 6.05 -11.72
N SER A 42 0.88 6.69 -11.91
CA SER A 42 0.75 7.93 -12.67
C SER A 42 1.07 9.17 -11.82
N ILE A 43 0.69 9.15 -10.55
CA ILE A 43 0.94 10.24 -9.60
C ILE A 43 2.17 9.95 -8.73
N VAL A 44 2.33 8.69 -8.30
CA VAL A 44 3.48 8.21 -7.50
C VAL A 44 4.31 7.28 -8.36
N SER A 45 5.57 7.64 -8.66
CA SER A 45 6.42 6.77 -9.49
C SER A 45 6.72 5.46 -8.75
N ASP A 46 6.77 4.33 -9.47
CA ASP A 46 7.02 3.04 -8.84
C ASP A 46 8.43 2.99 -8.20
N PRO A 47 8.55 2.78 -6.87
CA PRO A 47 9.83 2.57 -6.19
C PRO A 47 10.42 1.16 -6.39
N GLY A 48 9.71 0.29 -7.10
CA GLY A 48 9.92 -1.15 -7.19
C GLY A 48 8.84 -1.89 -6.42
N ASN A 49 8.23 -2.90 -7.05
CA ASN A 49 7.14 -3.70 -6.46
C ASN A 49 6.02 -2.83 -5.83
N TYR A 50 5.73 -1.66 -6.42
CA TYR A 50 4.74 -0.70 -5.92
C TYR A 50 4.97 -0.21 -4.48
N GLY A 51 6.19 -0.39 -3.95
CA GLY A 51 6.59 -0.06 -2.58
C GLY A 51 6.57 -1.24 -1.61
N PHE A 52 6.27 -2.46 -2.07
CA PHE A 52 6.26 -3.68 -1.25
C PHE A 52 7.63 -4.37 -1.22
N ARG A 53 8.04 -4.78 -0.02
CA ARG A 53 9.24 -5.59 0.20
C ARG A 53 8.99 -6.60 1.31
N LEU A 54 9.40 -7.82 1.07
CA LEU A 54 9.32 -8.90 2.04
C LEU A 54 10.74 -9.22 2.55
N LEU A 55 10.88 -9.35 3.86
CA LEU A 55 12.15 -9.64 4.52
C LEU A 55 12.08 -10.98 5.25
N HIS A 56 13.19 -11.71 5.22
CA HIS A 56 13.38 -12.89 6.06
C HIS A 56 13.34 -12.50 7.55
N PRO A 57 12.68 -13.28 8.43
CA PRO A 57 12.55 -12.98 9.86
C PRO A 57 13.89 -12.74 10.55
N ASP A 58 14.84 -13.66 10.35
CA ASP A 58 16.10 -13.65 11.08
C ASP A 58 17.17 -12.75 10.42
N THR A 59 17.44 -12.97 9.13
CA THR A 59 18.57 -12.33 8.44
C THR A 59 18.24 -10.93 7.91
N ARG A 60 16.95 -10.56 7.88
CA ARG A 60 16.45 -9.35 7.21
C ARG A 60 16.83 -9.26 5.72
N ALA A 61 17.25 -10.37 5.11
CA ALA A 61 17.49 -10.45 3.67
C ALA A 61 16.17 -10.28 2.90
N ILE A 62 16.22 -9.64 1.73
CA ILE A 62 15.05 -9.45 0.88
C ILE A 62 14.65 -10.79 0.27
N ILE A 63 13.38 -11.16 0.45
CA ILE A 63 12.75 -12.28 -0.26
C ILE A 63 12.13 -11.73 -1.55
N PRO A 64 12.58 -12.19 -2.74
CA PRO A 64 12.05 -11.70 -4.01
C PRO A 64 10.56 -12.01 -4.17
N LEU A 65 9.77 -10.97 -4.47
CA LEU A 65 8.37 -11.11 -4.85
C LEU A 65 8.28 -11.54 -6.32
N THR A 66 7.42 -12.50 -6.62
CA THR A 66 7.14 -12.95 -7.98
C THR A 66 5.89 -12.30 -8.55
N SER A 67 4.93 -11.90 -7.71
CA SER A 67 3.76 -11.14 -8.14
C SER A 67 3.12 -10.36 -6.99
N LEU A 68 2.38 -9.33 -7.38
CA LEU A 68 1.51 -8.52 -6.55
C LEU A 68 0.14 -8.45 -7.22
N ASN A 69 -0.91 -8.88 -6.53
CA ASN A 69 -2.27 -8.85 -7.06
C ASN A 69 -3.21 -8.14 -6.11
N ILE A 70 -4.06 -7.27 -6.66
CA ILE A 70 -5.15 -6.65 -5.92
C ILE A 70 -6.46 -7.39 -6.24
N ARG A 71 -7.22 -7.70 -5.19
CA ARG A 71 -8.60 -8.16 -5.30
C ARG A 71 -9.46 -7.43 -4.27
N TYR A 72 -10.27 -6.48 -4.75
CA TYR A 72 -11.11 -5.60 -3.92
C TYR A 72 -10.32 -4.84 -2.84
N ASP A 73 -10.33 -5.33 -1.61
CA ASP A 73 -9.72 -4.76 -0.40
C ASP A 73 -8.45 -5.50 0.03
N ALA A 74 -8.01 -6.48 -0.77
CA ALA A 74 -6.86 -7.32 -0.47
C ALA A 74 -5.71 -7.11 -1.46
N VAL A 75 -4.49 -7.12 -0.94
CA VAL A 75 -3.25 -7.28 -1.71
C VAL A 75 -2.66 -8.65 -1.39
N THR A 76 -2.46 -9.47 -2.41
CA THR A 76 -1.71 -10.73 -2.30
C THR A 76 -0.31 -10.54 -2.84
N VAL A 77 0.69 -10.83 -2.00
CA VAL A 77 2.10 -10.90 -2.37
C VAL A 77 2.47 -12.38 -2.56
N SER A 78 3.17 -12.71 -3.64
CA SER A 78 3.61 -14.08 -3.91
C SER A 78 5.13 -14.17 -4.05
N THR A 79 5.69 -15.34 -3.75
CA THR A 79 7.13 -15.64 -3.79
C THR A 79 7.44 -16.93 -4.57
N ALA A 80 8.72 -17.14 -4.87
CA ALA A 80 9.21 -18.34 -5.56
C ALA A 80 9.21 -19.60 -4.65
N ALA A 81 9.39 -19.42 -3.35
CA ALA A 81 9.38 -20.46 -2.33
C ALA A 81 8.42 -20.07 -1.20
N ASP A 82 8.17 -20.99 -0.26
CA ASP A 82 7.30 -20.72 0.88
C ASP A 82 7.80 -19.51 1.69
N ILE A 83 6.86 -18.66 2.10
CA ILE A 83 7.14 -17.52 2.97
C ILE A 83 7.38 -18.06 4.38
N PRO A 84 8.56 -17.81 4.98
CA PRO A 84 8.85 -18.23 6.36
C PRO A 84 7.86 -17.61 7.35
N ALA A 85 7.54 -18.35 8.42
CA ALA A 85 6.81 -17.78 9.55
C ALA A 85 7.64 -16.65 10.18
N GLY A 86 6.98 -15.53 10.52
CA GLY A 86 7.64 -14.34 11.05
C GLY A 86 8.23 -13.42 9.98
N ALA A 87 8.08 -13.73 8.68
CA ALA A 87 8.56 -12.86 7.62
C ALA A 87 7.94 -11.46 7.75
N ILE A 88 8.73 -10.43 7.44
CA ILE A 88 8.30 -9.04 7.61
C ILE A 88 7.91 -8.45 6.27
N LEU A 89 6.64 -8.07 6.12
CA LEU A 89 6.17 -7.33 4.95
C LEU A 89 6.20 -5.84 5.26
N GLN A 90 6.98 -5.10 4.47
CA GLN A 90 7.08 -3.65 4.51
C GLN A 90 6.40 -3.03 3.30
N TYR A 91 5.75 -1.89 3.53
CA TYR A 91 5.22 -1.03 2.49
C TYR A 91 5.72 0.41 2.68
N ALA A 92 6.24 1.00 1.61
CA ALA A 92 6.78 2.36 1.54
C ALA A 92 8.04 2.67 2.37
N PHE A 93 8.71 1.65 2.92
CA PHE A 93 10.00 1.79 3.62
C PHE A 93 11.21 1.98 2.70
N HIS A 94 11.04 1.81 1.39
CA HIS A 94 12.12 1.83 0.42
C HIS A 94 11.67 2.46 -0.90
N GLY A 95 12.63 2.81 -1.74
CA GLY A 95 12.35 3.30 -3.08
C GLY A 95 13.32 4.35 -3.58
N GLY A 96 13.43 4.42 -4.90
CA GLY A 96 14.26 5.41 -5.58
C GLY A 96 15.75 5.29 -5.23
N THR A 97 16.45 6.41 -5.34
CA THR A 97 17.88 6.50 -5.04
C THR A 97 18.11 6.72 -3.55
N THR A 98 18.98 5.90 -2.95
CA THR A 98 19.43 6.07 -1.55
C THR A 98 19.90 7.50 -1.30
N GLY A 99 19.53 8.07 -0.15
CA GLY A 99 19.89 9.43 0.24
C GLY A 99 18.95 10.52 -0.29
N GLN A 100 17.95 10.18 -1.10
CA GLN A 100 16.91 11.12 -1.52
C GLN A 100 15.78 11.21 -0.47
N SER A 101 15.27 12.42 -0.30
CA SER A 101 14.12 12.66 0.57
C SER A 101 12.88 11.92 0.04
N PRO A 102 12.04 11.38 0.93
CA PRO A 102 10.80 10.72 0.54
C PRO A 102 9.85 11.73 -0.13
N GLY A 103 9.23 11.31 -1.23
CA GLY A 103 8.27 12.09 -1.98
C GLY A 103 7.61 11.25 -3.06
N ARG A 104 6.63 11.81 -3.77
CA ARG A 104 5.89 11.04 -4.79
C ARG A 104 6.76 10.53 -5.94
N LEU A 105 7.90 11.19 -6.21
CA LEU A 105 8.79 10.85 -7.34
C LEU A 105 10.12 10.24 -6.90
N THR A 106 10.53 10.42 -5.64
CA THR A 106 11.88 10.12 -5.14
C THR A 106 11.85 9.51 -3.75
N GLY A 107 12.91 8.79 -3.38
CA GLY A 107 13.05 8.19 -2.05
C GLY A 107 11.97 7.15 -1.72
N PRO A 108 11.84 6.77 -0.44
CA PRO A 108 10.81 5.84 0.04
C PRO A 108 9.39 6.34 -0.23
N ARG A 109 8.54 5.49 -0.82
CA ARG A 109 7.15 5.78 -1.22
C ARG A 109 6.40 4.49 -1.54
N GLY A 110 5.09 4.58 -1.78
CA GLY A 110 4.30 3.43 -2.22
C GLY A 110 3.13 3.86 -3.11
N CYS A 111 2.71 2.96 -4.00
CA CYS A 111 1.74 3.27 -5.07
C CYS A 111 0.31 2.81 -4.76
N LEU A 112 0.08 2.07 -3.67
CA LEU A 112 -1.24 1.62 -3.25
C LEU A 112 -2.15 2.79 -2.81
N ARG A 113 -3.32 2.90 -3.45
CA ARG A 113 -4.41 3.79 -3.06
C ARG A 113 -5.75 3.06 -3.05
N ASP A 114 -6.77 3.70 -2.48
CA ASP A 114 -8.17 3.31 -2.69
C ASP A 114 -8.79 4.04 -3.90
N SER A 115 -10.10 3.91 -4.08
CA SER A 115 -10.84 4.52 -5.20
C SER A 115 -11.75 5.65 -4.74
N GLN A 116 -11.44 6.32 -3.62
CA GLN A 116 -12.26 7.44 -3.14
C GLN A 116 -12.37 8.56 -4.18
N GLY A 117 -11.33 8.75 -4.98
CA GLY A 117 -11.28 9.72 -6.08
C GLY A 117 -12.30 9.50 -7.19
N ASP A 118 -12.94 8.32 -7.24
CA ASP A 118 -14.09 8.08 -8.13
C ASP A 118 -15.35 8.83 -7.66
N ILE A 119 -15.43 9.16 -6.37
CA ILE A 119 -16.59 9.78 -5.71
C ILE A 119 -16.28 11.22 -5.27
N ILE A 120 -15.06 11.46 -4.78
CA ILE A 120 -14.63 12.77 -4.28
C ILE A 120 -13.48 13.29 -5.14
N SER A 121 -13.75 14.38 -5.82
CA SER A 121 -12.76 15.13 -6.59
C SER A 121 -12.95 16.62 -6.36
N PHE A 122 -11.94 17.40 -6.69
CA PHE A 122 -12.06 18.85 -6.76
C PHE A 122 -11.49 19.35 -8.09
N THR A 123 -12.09 20.42 -8.61
CA THR A 123 -11.60 21.04 -9.84
C THR A 123 -10.70 22.21 -9.48
N LEU A 124 -9.48 22.20 -9.99
CA LEU A 124 -8.53 23.30 -9.89
C LEU A 124 -8.01 23.63 -11.29
N ASN A 125 -8.12 24.89 -11.72
CA ASN A 125 -7.66 25.32 -13.05
C ASN A 125 -8.21 24.46 -14.21
N SER A 126 -9.49 24.07 -14.14
CA SER A 126 -10.16 23.18 -15.10
C SER A 126 -9.65 21.74 -15.14
N GLU A 127 -8.75 21.35 -14.23
CA GLU A 127 -8.31 19.96 -14.04
C GLU A 127 -9.10 19.32 -12.90
N VAL A 128 -9.62 18.11 -13.13
CA VAL A 128 -10.29 17.31 -12.10
C VAL A 128 -9.25 16.52 -11.33
N ILE A 129 -9.02 16.91 -10.07
CA ILE A 129 -8.07 16.25 -9.18
C ILE A 129 -8.84 15.25 -8.31
N ARG A 130 -8.44 13.99 -8.41
CA ARG A 130 -8.97 12.88 -7.62
C ARG A 130 -8.48 12.96 -6.18
N MET A 131 -9.38 12.75 -5.20
CA MET A 131 -9.03 12.68 -3.78
C MET A 131 -8.99 11.22 -3.30
N ASP A 132 -8.15 10.40 -3.93
CA ASP A 132 -7.89 9.03 -3.49
C ASP A 132 -7.08 9.03 -2.17
N ASN A 133 -7.33 8.07 -1.27
CA ASN A 133 -6.45 7.87 -0.11
C ASN A 133 -5.31 6.96 -0.51
N TYR A 134 -4.07 7.42 -0.33
CA TYR A 134 -2.90 6.55 -0.41
C TYR A 134 -2.71 5.80 0.89
N CYS A 135 -2.25 4.55 0.77
CA CYS A 135 -1.98 3.69 1.91
C CYS A 135 -0.85 4.29 2.74
N VAL A 136 -0.98 4.27 4.06
CA VAL A 136 0.09 4.68 4.95
C VAL A 136 1.23 3.68 4.95
N MET A 137 2.44 4.15 5.22
CA MET A 137 3.60 3.31 5.46
C MET A 137 3.33 2.31 6.59
N PHE A 138 3.64 1.03 6.39
CA PHE A 138 3.42 -0.01 7.39
C PHE A 138 4.44 -1.13 7.32
N GLU A 139 4.61 -1.80 8.46
CA GLU A 139 5.36 -3.05 8.61
C GLU A 139 4.48 -4.05 9.37
N ILE A 140 4.37 -5.27 8.88
CA ILE A 140 3.64 -6.36 9.54
C ILE A 140 4.47 -7.65 9.54
N THR A 141 4.33 -8.45 10.60
CA THR A 141 4.90 -9.79 10.73
C THR A 141 3.87 -10.83 10.29
N LEU A 142 4.25 -11.73 9.37
CA LEU A 142 3.40 -12.73 8.69
C LEU A 142 3.51 -14.16 9.25
#